data_AF-A0A7S1N1E1-F1
#
_entry.id   AF-A0A7S1N1E1-F1
#
_cell.length_a   1.000
_cell.length_b   1.000
_cell.length_c   1.000
_cell.angle_alpha   90.00
_cell.angle_beta   90.00
_cell.angle_gamma   90.00
#
_symmetry.space_group_name_H-M   'P 1'
#
loop_
_entity.id
_entity.type
_entity.pdbx_description
1 polymer ?
#
loop_
_entity_poly.entity_id
_entity_poly.type
_entity_poly.pdbx_seq_one_letter_code
_entity_poly.pdbx_strand_id
1 'polypeptide(L)'
;FFAPFTGHAMFTTKGNTEDVYGELCELLVAGGYYRAQIKGLTPFDKIAGGLAWGIQSSREAIDVDFVEDANIGQKIKIGENIEAALHNMKCPHPLAAHQIQGLDYPQLLPVLQWLMKVVETTREENRRSMQVYADLCFKRSFGKYPGYEEPKFAAPAIPTRVFKRQNAHERFQSEEDHVLSVLLEYGQKSQLLAEVGDEEDEDDWGANEKLLELEEAELDKLLARMGAYKASQKLAGKDVSAAMARDQKSIDRYSEIFRAKEELLRIEREREEEARNASLRLQTRIEDLKHEIEAQTRLLDQVQGEFDAVQQELASATKAMEKAERRNNKIVAEIERVGGSLDPKRQAALKTLEGLVRGNE
;
A
#
# COMPACT_ATOMS: atom_id res chain seq x y z
N PHE A 1 8.69 -17.58 -27.34
CA PHE A 1 7.87 -18.10 -28.45
C PHE A 1 6.42 -17.66 -28.25
N PHE A 2 6.11 -16.41 -28.59
CA PHE A 2 4.75 -15.93 -28.80
C PHE A 2 4.83 -15.16 -30.12
N ALA A 3 4.15 -15.67 -31.15
CA ALA A 3 4.14 -15.03 -32.45
C ALA A 3 3.29 -13.75 -32.39
N PRO A 4 3.69 -12.66 -33.09
CA PRO A 4 2.88 -11.45 -33.16
C PRO A 4 1.58 -11.74 -33.92
N PHE A 5 0.46 -11.27 -33.35
CA PHE A 5 -0.88 -11.44 -33.87
C PHE A 5 -1.04 -10.70 -35.21
N THR A 6 -0.73 -11.38 -36.31
CA THR A 6 -1.00 -10.92 -37.68
C THR A 6 -2.23 -11.66 -38.19
N GLY A 7 -3.39 -11.20 -37.78
CA GLY A 7 -4.68 -11.77 -38.16
C GLY A 7 -5.65 -10.68 -38.59
N HIS A 8 -5.52 -10.20 -39.83
CA HIS A 8 -6.65 -9.59 -40.55
C HIS A 8 -7.64 -10.72 -40.84
N ALA A 9 -8.58 -10.95 -39.93
CA ALA A 9 -9.72 -11.81 -40.19
C ALA A 9 -10.97 -10.92 -40.19
N MET A 10 -11.44 -10.58 -41.40
CA MET A 10 -12.78 -10.06 -41.61
C MET A 10 -13.76 -11.18 -41.23
N PHE A 11 -14.40 -11.09 -40.07
CA PHE A 11 -15.42 -12.04 -39.66
C PHE A 11 -16.81 -11.57 -40.08
N THR A 12 -17.45 -12.43 -40.86
CA THR A 12 -18.70 -12.17 -41.59
C THR A 12 -19.91 -12.27 -40.68
N THR A 13 -20.78 -11.27 -40.78
CA THR A 13 -22.08 -11.19 -40.11
C THR A 13 -23.05 -12.21 -40.70
N LYS A 14 -23.22 -13.35 -40.00
CA LYS A 14 -24.44 -14.21 -39.88
C LYS A 14 -24.01 -15.61 -39.44
N GLY A 15 -23.71 -15.77 -38.16
CA GLY A 15 -23.45 -17.06 -37.50
C GLY A 15 -24.44 -17.28 -36.37
N ASN A 16 -24.75 -18.54 -36.07
CA ASN A 16 -25.64 -18.95 -35.00
C ASN A 16 -25.13 -18.38 -33.66
N THR A 17 -26.00 -18.07 -32.69
CA THR A 17 -25.58 -17.49 -31.39
C THR A 17 -24.57 -18.36 -30.63
N GLU A 18 -24.62 -19.67 -30.84
CA GLU A 18 -23.67 -20.64 -30.29
C GLU A 18 -22.27 -20.56 -30.95
N ASP A 19 -22.20 -20.24 -32.24
CA ASP A 19 -20.91 -20.13 -32.95
C ASP A 19 -20.13 -18.89 -32.47
N VAL A 20 -20.83 -17.77 -32.28
CA VAL A 20 -20.22 -16.51 -31.79
C VAL A 20 -19.73 -16.65 -30.35
N TYR A 21 -20.44 -17.43 -29.53
CA TYR A 21 -20.00 -17.74 -28.17
C TYR A 21 -18.71 -18.55 -28.15
N GLY A 22 -18.58 -19.53 -29.05
CA GLY A 22 -17.34 -20.29 -29.24
C GLY A 22 -16.17 -19.38 -29.59
N GLU A 23 -16.37 -18.47 -30.55
CA GLU A 23 -15.37 -17.49 -30.98
C GLU A 23 -14.92 -16.56 -29.83
N LEU A 24 -15.87 -16.06 -29.02
CA LEU A 24 -15.57 -15.28 -27.82
C LEU A 24 -14.69 -16.04 -26.83
N CYS A 25 -15.01 -17.33 -26.60
CA CYS A 25 -14.22 -18.17 -25.70
C CYS A 25 -12.81 -18.40 -26.24
N GLU A 26 -12.66 -18.64 -27.54
CA GLU A 26 -11.37 -18.82 -28.19
C GLU A 26 -10.52 -17.54 -28.11
N LEU A 27 -11.12 -16.37 -28.34
CA LEU A 27 -10.45 -15.08 -28.23
C LEU A 27 -9.95 -14.82 -26.79
N LEU A 28 -10.76 -15.12 -25.77
CA LEU A 28 -10.36 -15.05 -24.36
C LEU A 28 -9.18 -15.98 -24.04
N VAL A 29 -9.22 -17.21 -24.55
CA VAL A 29 -8.15 -18.19 -24.35
C VAL A 29 -6.86 -17.72 -25.03
N ALA A 30 -6.95 -17.20 -26.25
CA ALA A 30 -5.81 -16.63 -26.97
C ALA A 30 -5.22 -15.43 -26.21
N GLY A 31 -6.06 -14.63 -25.56
CA GLY A 31 -5.66 -13.56 -24.64
C GLY A 31 -4.97 -14.07 -23.37
N GLY A 32 -5.20 -15.33 -22.97
CA GLY A 32 -4.62 -15.95 -21.78
C GLY A 32 -5.59 -16.16 -20.62
N TYR A 33 -6.90 -15.99 -20.84
CA TYR A 33 -7.95 -16.31 -19.87
C TYR A 33 -8.45 -17.75 -20.05
N TYR A 34 -7.76 -18.71 -19.43
CA TYR A 34 -8.06 -20.13 -19.58
C TYR A 34 -9.35 -20.60 -18.87
N ARG A 35 -9.90 -19.80 -17.94
CA ARG A 35 -11.15 -20.15 -17.23
C ARG A 35 -12.36 -20.23 -18.17
N ALA A 36 -12.30 -19.61 -19.35
CA ALA A 36 -13.32 -19.75 -20.38
C ALA A 36 -13.54 -21.21 -20.85
N GLN A 37 -12.52 -22.08 -20.74
CA GLN A 37 -12.61 -23.48 -21.18
C GLN A 37 -13.28 -24.42 -20.16
N ILE A 38 -13.53 -23.96 -18.94
CA ILE A 38 -14.08 -24.80 -17.87
C ILE A 38 -15.55 -25.14 -18.19
N LYS A 39 -15.86 -26.43 -18.35
CA LYS A 39 -17.21 -26.89 -18.73
C LYS A 39 -18.27 -26.71 -17.64
N GLY A 40 -17.87 -26.56 -16.38
CA GLY A 40 -18.76 -26.39 -15.23
C GLY A 40 -19.13 -24.94 -14.88
N LEU A 41 -18.62 -23.95 -15.64
CA LEU A 41 -18.86 -22.53 -15.35
C LEU A 41 -19.98 -21.97 -16.24
N THR A 42 -20.82 -21.09 -15.68
CA THR A 42 -21.92 -20.49 -16.43
C THR A 42 -21.39 -19.61 -17.58
N PRO A 43 -22.12 -19.46 -18.71
CA PRO A 43 -21.71 -18.58 -19.80
C PRO A 43 -21.50 -17.13 -19.35
N PHE A 44 -22.32 -16.64 -18.42
CA PHE A 44 -22.17 -15.32 -17.81
C PHE A 44 -20.84 -15.19 -17.07
N ASP A 45 -20.52 -16.12 -16.17
CA ASP A 45 -19.30 -16.03 -15.37
C ASP A 45 -18.03 -16.12 -16.24
N LYS A 46 -18.08 -16.88 -17.34
CA LYS A 46 -16.98 -16.94 -18.31
C LYS A 46 -16.73 -15.60 -18.99
N ILE A 47 -17.79 -14.95 -19.46
CA ILE A 47 -17.68 -13.69 -20.20
C ILE A 47 -17.43 -12.52 -19.26
N ALA A 48 -18.22 -12.37 -18.19
CA ALA A 48 -18.03 -11.32 -17.19
C ALA A 48 -16.66 -11.45 -16.51
N GLY A 49 -16.24 -12.67 -16.18
CA GLY A 49 -14.91 -12.94 -15.66
C GLY A 49 -13.80 -12.66 -16.68
N GLY A 50 -14.02 -12.95 -17.96
CA GLY A 50 -13.08 -12.64 -19.03
C GLY A 50 -12.91 -11.13 -19.27
N LEU A 51 -14.02 -10.37 -19.22
CA LEU A 51 -14.01 -8.91 -19.31
C LEU A 51 -13.31 -8.28 -18.10
N ALA A 52 -13.66 -8.70 -16.88
CA ALA A 52 -13.02 -8.23 -15.66
C ALA A 52 -11.51 -8.51 -15.67
N TRP A 53 -11.12 -9.71 -16.10
CA TRP A 53 -9.71 -10.07 -16.28
C TRP A 53 -9.00 -9.20 -17.32
N GLY A 54 -9.65 -8.89 -18.44
CA GLY A 54 -9.08 -8.03 -19.49
C GLY A 54 -8.87 -6.60 -19.01
N ILE A 55 -9.80 -6.06 -18.23
CA ILE A 55 -9.70 -4.73 -17.61
C ILE A 55 -8.55 -4.70 -16.60
N GLN A 56 -8.50 -5.67 -15.69
CA GLN A 56 -7.42 -5.78 -14.70
C GLN A 56 -6.05 -5.97 -15.37
N SER A 57 -5.99 -6.74 -16.45
CA SER A 57 -4.77 -6.94 -17.24
C SER A 57 -4.32 -5.68 -17.98
N SER A 58 -5.23 -4.73 -18.22
CA SER A 58 -4.96 -3.41 -18.79
C SER A 58 -4.49 -2.40 -17.74
N ARG A 59 -4.23 -2.83 -16.49
CA ARG A 59 -3.83 -2.01 -15.33
C ARG A 59 -4.90 -1.03 -14.81
N GLU A 60 -6.15 -1.29 -15.13
CA GLU A 60 -7.27 -0.53 -14.59
C GLU A 60 -7.90 -1.26 -13.41
N ALA A 61 -8.36 -0.47 -12.43
CA ALA A 61 -8.97 -1.02 -11.23
C ALA A 61 -10.43 -1.40 -11.51
N ILE A 62 -10.80 -2.62 -11.14
CA ILE A 62 -12.17 -3.10 -11.22
C ILE A 62 -12.55 -3.80 -9.91
N ASP A 63 -13.71 -3.45 -9.38
CA ASP A 63 -14.27 -4.05 -8.17
C ASP A 63 -15.38 -5.02 -8.56
N VAL A 64 -15.06 -6.32 -8.59
CA VAL A 64 -16.02 -7.37 -8.98
C VAL A 64 -15.92 -8.56 -8.04
N ASP A 65 -16.98 -8.78 -7.27
CA ASP A 65 -17.13 -9.95 -6.41
C ASP A 65 -17.94 -11.04 -7.12
N PHE A 66 -17.28 -12.12 -7.55
CA PHE A 66 -17.94 -13.29 -8.11
C PHE A 66 -18.33 -14.26 -6.98
N VAL A 67 -19.63 -14.48 -6.81
CA VAL A 67 -20.20 -15.44 -5.85
C VAL A 67 -20.79 -16.63 -6.62
N GLU A 68 -20.54 -17.84 -6.14
CA GLU A 68 -21.18 -19.06 -6.67
C GLU A 68 -22.71 -18.92 -6.49
N ASP A 69 -23.48 -19.12 -7.57
CA ASP A 69 -24.93 -18.88 -7.63
C ASP A 69 -25.36 -17.42 -7.41
N ALA A 70 -24.64 -16.46 -8.01
CA ALA A 70 -24.96 -15.04 -7.95
C ALA A 70 -26.43 -14.73 -8.28
N ASN A 71 -27.09 -13.98 -7.39
CA ASN A 71 -28.46 -13.53 -7.59
C ASN A 71 -28.52 -12.51 -8.74
N ILE A 72 -29.69 -12.35 -9.38
CA ILE A 72 -29.88 -11.45 -10.53
C ILE A 72 -29.40 -10.03 -10.23
N GLY A 73 -29.67 -9.51 -9.03
CA GLY A 73 -29.19 -8.19 -8.60
C GLY A 73 -27.67 -8.07 -8.50
N GLN A 74 -26.97 -9.16 -8.12
CA GLN A 74 -25.51 -9.18 -8.09
C GLN A 74 -24.93 -9.21 -9.51
N LYS A 75 -25.54 -9.97 -10.43
CA LYS A 75 -25.13 -10.00 -11.84
C LYS A 75 -25.26 -8.63 -12.51
N ILE A 76 -26.32 -7.88 -12.19
CA ILE A 76 -26.51 -6.51 -12.66
C ILE A 76 -25.40 -5.60 -12.11
N LYS A 77 -25.13 -5.65 -10.80
CA LYS A 77 -24.05 -4.86 -10.18
C LYS A 77 -22.68 -5.14 -10.81
N ILE A 78 -22.38 -6.42 -11.08
CA ILE A 78 -21.16 -6.83 -11.79
C ILE A 78 -21.12 -6.19 -13.19
N GLY A 79 -22.23 -6.24 -13.93
CA GLY A 79 -22.35 -5.63 -15.25
C GLY A 79 -22.14 -4.11 -15.23
N GLU A 80 -22.73 -3.41 -14.26
CA GLU A 80 -22.58 -1.96 -14.06
C GLU A 80 -21.14 -1.56 -13.72
N ASN A 81 -20.46 -2.34 -12.88
CA ASN A 81 -19.05 -2.11 -12.54
C ASN A 81 -18.14 -2.31 -13.76
N ILE A 82 -18.42 -3.33 -14.59
CA ILE A 82 -17.69 -3.56 -15.85
C ILE A 82 -17.94 -2.41 -16.83
N GLU A 83 -19.19 -1.97 -16.99
CA GLU A 83 -19.56 -0.83 -17.84
C GLU A 83 -18.83 0.44 -17.41
N ALA A 84 -18.84 0.76 -16.12
CA ALA A 84 -18.14 1.93 -15.58
C ALA A 84 -16.63 1.87 -15.86
N ALA A 85 -16.00 0.69 -15.70
CA ALA A 85 -14.59 0.50 -15.97
C ALA A 85 -14.26 0.65 -17.47
N LEU A 86 -15.09 0.11 -18.37
CA LEU A 86 -14.92 0.28 -19.82
C LEU A 86 -15.10 1.73 -20.26
N HIS A 87 -16.00 2.47 -19.61
CA HIS A 87 -16.16 3.90 -19.82
C HIS A 87 -14.91 4.68 -19.39
N ASN A 88 -14.32 4.34 -18.24
CA ASN A 88 -13.07 4.94 -17.77
C ASN A 88 -11.91 4.68 -18.74
N MET A 89 -11.85 3.48 -19.32
CA MET A 89 -10.88 3.12 -20.37
C MET A 89 -11.17 3.76 -21.74
N LYS A 90 -12.27 4.51 -21.89
CA LYS A 90 -12.71 5.15 -23.15
C LYS A 90 -12.88 4.15 -24.29
N CYS A 91 -13.56 3.04 -24.02
CA CYS A 91 -13.92 2.07 -25.05
C CYS A 91 -14.75 2.72 -26.18
N PRO A 92 -14.41 2.50 -27.47
CA PRO A 92 -15.15 3.07 -28.60
C PRO A 92 -16.50 2.38 -28.87
N HIS A 93 -16.72 1.20 -28.30
CA HIS A 93 -17.93 0.40 -28.49
C HIS A 93 -18.84 0.52 -27.25
N PRO A 94 -20.10 0.96 -27.40
CA PRO A 94 -21.01 1.09 -26.27
C PRO A 94 -21.40 -0.28 -25.75
N LEU A 95 -21.25 -0.50 -24.46
CA LEU A 95 -21.67 -1.72 -23.78
C LEU A 95 -22.42 -1.34 -22.51
N ALA A 96 -23.66 -1.80 -22.38
CA ALA A 96 -24.50 -1.60 -21.20
C ALA A 96 -24.58 -2.87 -20.35
N ALA A 97 -24.76 -2.72 -19.03
CA ALA A 97 -24.84 -3.83 -18.08
C ALA A 97 -25.88 -4.91 -18.46
N HIS A 98 -27.03 -4.50 -19.00
CA HIS A 98 -28.09 -5.43 -19.43
C HIS A 98 -27.67 -6.33 -20.59
N GLN A 99 -26.73 -5.89 -21.44
CA GLN A 99 -26.22 -6.68 -22.57
C GLN A 99 -25.27 -7.78 -22.09
N ILE A 100 -24.52 -7.53 -21.01
CA ILE A 100 -23.66 -8.52 -20.35
C ILE A 100 -24.53 -9.58 -19.66
N GLN A 101 -25.56 -9.15 -18.92
CA GLN A 101 -26.50 -10.06 -18.28
C GLN A 101 -27.32 -10.87 -19.30
N GLY A 102 -27.76 -10.22 -20.38
CA GLY A 102 -28.54 -10.83 -21.47
C GLY A 102 -27.74 -11.70 -22.43
N LEU A 103 -26.42 -11.78 -22.25
CA LEU A 103 -25.50 -12.55 -23.11
C LEU A 103 -25.61 -12.18 -24.59
N ASP A 104 -25.62 -10.87 -24.89
CA ASP A 104 -25.67 -10.35 -26.25
C ASP A 104 -24.30 -10.44 -26.94
N TYR A 105 -23.93 -11.65 -27.38
CA TYR A 105 -22.61 -11.97 -27.95
C TYR A 105 -22.19 -11.07 -29.13
N PRO A 106 -23.07 -10.70 -30.08
CA PRO A 106 -22.71 -9.79 -31.17
C PRO A 106 -22.17 -8.43 -30.73
N GLN A 107 -22.69 -7.87 -29.63
CA GLN A 107 -22.21 -6.58 -29.09
C GLN A 107 -20.97 -6.75 -28.19
N LEU A 108 -20.84 -7.91 -27.54
CA LEU A 108 -19.69 -8.24 -26.69
C LEU A 108 -18.41 -8.49 -27.50
N LEU A 109 -18.52 -9.06 -28.69
CA LEU A 109 -17.39 -9.41 -29.56
C LEU A 109 -16.46 -8.22 -29.89
N PRO A 110 -16.96 -7.08 -30.43
CA PRO A 110 -16.09 -5.95 -30.74
C PRO A 110 -15.44 -5.33 -29.50
N VAL A 111 -16.17 -5.30 -28.37
CA VAL A 111 -15.62 -4.82 -27.08
C VAL A 111 -14.48 -5.72 -26.63
N LEU A 112 -14.66 -7.03 -26.71
CA LEU A 112 -13.63 -7.98 -26.31
C LEU A 112 -12.42 -7.95 -27.23
N GLN A 113 -12.59 -7.84 -28.55
CA GLN A 113 -11.50 -7.67 -29.50
C GLN A 113 -10.68 -6.41 -29.22
N TRP A 114 -11.35 -5.30 -28.97
CA TRP A 114 -10.70 -4.06 -28.55
C TRP A 114 -9.94 -4.26 -27.23
N LEU A 115 -10.56 -4.87 -26.24
CA LEU A 115 -9.94 -5.12 -24.93
C LEU A 115 -8.70 -6.02 -25.04
N MET A 116 -8.74 -7.08 -25.85
CA MET A 116 -7.57 -7.93 -26.08
C MET A 116 -6.41 -7.16 -26.71
N LYS A 117 -6.68 -6.25 -27.64
CA LYS A 117 -5.66 -5.38 -28.25
C LYS A 117 -5.03 -4.42 -27.24
N VAL A 118 -5.84 -3.87 -26.33
CA VAL A 118 -5.34 -3.05 -25.22
C VAL A 118 -4.45 -3.89 -24.30
N VAL A 119 -4.91 -5.07 -23.89
CA VAL A 119 -4.13 -5.99 -23.05
C VAL A 119 -2.79 -6.36 -23.69
N GLU A 120 -2.75 -6.63 -25.00
CA GLU A 120 -1.50 -6.92 -25.72
C GLU A 120 -0.54 -5.73 -25.68
N THR A 121 -1.06 -4.51 -25.89
CA THR A 121 -0.27 -3.27 -25.83
C THR A 121 0.30 -3.05 -24.42
N THR A 122 -0.53 -3.17 -23.38
CA THR A 122 -0.10 -3.02 -21.99
C THR A 122 0.92 -4.09 -21.58
N ARG A 123 0.78 -5.32 -22.10
CA ARG A 123 1.76 -6.40 -21.86
C ARG A 123 3.09 -6.13 -22.54
N GLU A 124 3.06 -5.59 -23.76
CA GLU A 124 4.27 -5.17 -24.46
C GLU A 124 5.01 -4.08 -23.68
N GLU A 125 4.29 -3.05 -23.21
CA GLU A 125 4.83 -2.00 -22.35
C GLU A 125 5.40 -2.57 -21.05
N ASN A 126 4.65 -3.45 -20.38
CA ASN A 126 5.11 -4.10 -19.15
C ASN A 126 6.37 -4.93 -19.36
N ARG A 127 6.44 -5.69 -20.47
CA ARG A 127 7.62 -6.47 -20.82
C ARG A 127 8.83 -5.57 -21.04
N ARG A 128 8.66 -4.45 -21.75
CA ARG A 128 9.72 -3.47 -21.98
C ARG A 128 10.17 -2.83 -20.67
N SER A 129 9.25 -2.37 -19.83
CA SER A 129 9.58 -1.80 -18.51
C SER A 129 10.32 -2.81 -17.64
N MET A 130 9.88 -4.06 -17.63
CA MET A 130 10.50 -5.14 -16.84
C MET A 130 11.90 -5.48 -17.35
N GLN A 131 12.11 -5.50 -18.66
CA GLN A 131 13.44 -5.72 -19.26
C GLN A 131 14.41 -4.60 -18.87
N VAL A 132 14.02 -3.33 -19.02
CA VAL A 132 14.84 -2.18 -18.62
C VAL A 132 15.16 -2.22 -17.13
N TYR A 133 14.17 -2.54 -16.29
CA TYR A 133 14.36 -2.68 -14.85
C TYR A 133 15.32 -3.82 -14.49
N ALA A 134 15.16 -4.99 -15.13
CA ALA A 134 16.06 -6.12 -14.93
C ALA A 134 17.50 -5.78 -15.33
N ASP A 135 17.69 -5.10 -16.47
CA ASP A 135 18.99 -4.63 -16.94
C ASP A 135 19.62 -3.63 -15.94
N LEU A 136 18.84 -2.70 -15.40
CA LEU A 136 19.30 -1.76 -14.37
C LEU A 136 19.71 -2.47 -13.07
N CYS A 137 18.88 -3.39 -12.57
CA CYS A 137 19.18 -4.17 -11.38
C CYS A 137 20.45 -5.02 -11.57
N PHE A 138 20.60 -5.64 -12.75
CA PHE A 138 21.77 -6.44 -13.07
C PHE A 138 23.03 -5.56 -13.16
N LYS A 139 22.98 -4.44 -13.90
CA LYS A 139 24.09 -3.49 -14.00
C LYS A 139 24.57 -3.01 -12.63
N ARG A 140 23.62 -2.72 -11.72
CA ARG A 140 23.92 -2.31 -10.34
C ARG A 140 24.64 -3.40 -9.55
N SER A 141 24.26 -4.66 -9.70
CA SER A 141 24.78 -5.76 -8.88
C SER A 141 26.01 -6.45 -9.45
N PHE A 142 26.14 -6.56 -10.78
CA PHE A 142 27.15 -7.40 -11.44
C PHE A 142 27.92 -6.71 -12.56
N GLY A 143 27.64 -5.43 -12.87
CA GLY A 143 28.32 -4.68 -13.94
C GLY A 143 27.80 -4.98 -15.36
N LYS A 144 28.62 -4.77 -16.40
CA LYS A 144 28.23 -4.98 -17.80
C LYS A 144 28.20 -6.48 -18.16
N TYR A 145 27.15 -6.90 -18.87
CA TYR A 145 27.02 -8.25 -19.41
C TYR A 145 28.01 -8.48 -20.58
N PRO A 146 28.85 -9.53 -20.56
CA PRO A 146 29.73 -9.84 -21.69
C PRO A 146 28.89 -10.27 -22.90
N GLY A 147 28.93 -9.51 -24.00
CA GLY A 147 28.26 -9.85 -25.27
C GLY A 147 26.84 -9.29 -25.46
N TYR A 148 26.35 -8.43 -24.56
CA TYR A 148 25.12 -7.66 -24.80
C TYR A 148 25.49 -6.33 -25.47
N GLU A 149 25.20 -6.20 -26.77
CA GLU A 149 25.14 -4.89 -27.40
C GLU A 149 23.87 -4.21 -26.90
N GLU A 150 24.03 -3.10 -26.15
CA GLU A 150 22.88 -2.29 -25.76
C GLU A 150 22.12 -1.92 -27.03
N PRO A 151 20.84 -2.29 -27.16
CA PRO A 151 20.05 -1.83 -28.28
C PRO A 151 20.10 -0.29 -28.28
N LYS A 152 20.57 0.29 -29.39
CA LYS A 152 20.64 1.73 -29.63
C LYS A 152 19.23 2.29 -29.76
N PHE A 153 18.49 2.28 -28.67
CA PHE A 153 17.30 3.08 -28.54
C PHE A 153 17.76 4.53 -28.42
N ALA A 154 17.02 5.46 -29.05
CA ALA A 154 16.98 6.82 -28.52
C ALA A 154 16.51 6.63 -27.07
N ALA A 155 17.45 6.67 -26.13
CA ALA A 155 17.11 6.51 -24.74
C ALA A 155 15.96 7.49 -24.49
N PRO A 156 14.81 7.07 -23.94
CA PRO A 156 13.95 8.06 -23.29
C PRO A 156 14.92 8.84 -22.41
N ALA A 157 14.97 10.16 -22.51
CA ALA A 157 15.93 10.96 -21.77
C ALA A 157 15.71 10.64 -20.28
N ILE A 158 16.45 9.65 -19.76
CA ILE A 158 16.37 9.24 -18.37
C ILE A 158 16.98 10.45 -17.70
N PRO A 159 16.17 11.25 -16.98
CA PRO A 159 16.68 12.49 -16.46
C PRO A 159 17.78 12.09 -15.48
N THR A 160 19.00 12.44 -15.81
CA THR A 160 20.15 12.17 -14.95
C THR A 160 20.11 13.21 -13.84
N ARG A 161 19.98 12.75 -12.61
CA ARG A 161 20.02 13.62 -11.43
C ARG A 161 21.40 14.31 -11.41
N VAL A 162 21.39 15.63 -11.59
CA VAL A 162 22.58 16.49 -11.58
C VAL A 162 23.04 16.75 -10.14
N PHE A 163 22.09 16.95 -9.22
CA PHE A 163 22.37 17.28 -7.83
C PHE A 163 21.86 16.21 -6.86
N LYS A 164 22.65 15.91 -5.82
CA LYS A 164 22.30 14.93 -4.79
C LYS A 164 21.76 15.63 -3.55
N ARG A 165 20.55 15.26 -3.09
CA ARG A 165 20.05 15.65 -1.75
C ARG A 165 21.02 15.21 -0.66
N GLN A 166 21.39 16.14 0.21
CA GLN A 166 22.15 15.83 1.43
C GLN A 166 21.28 15.04 2.41
N ASN A 167 20.00 15.41 2.56
CA ASN A 167 19.04 14.75 3.46
C ASN A 167 17.82 14.21 2.70
N ALA A 168 17.93 12.99 2.14
CA ALA A 168 16.83 12.37 1.40
C ALA A 168 15.58 12.03 2.25
N HIS A 169 15.66 12.17 3.57
CA HIS A 169 14.66 11.79 4.56
C HIS A 169 13.95 12.99 5.21
N GLU A 170 14.29 14.22 4.84
CA GLU A 170 13.54 15.41 5.26
C GLU A 170 12.17 15.43 4.58
N ARG A 171 11.11 15.64 5.38
CA ARG A 171 9.77 15.88 4.86
C ARG A 171 9.70 17.32 4.38
N PHE A 172 9.32 17.51 3.12
CA PHE A 172 9.02 18.84 2.60
C PHE A 172 7.81 19.41 3.31
N GLN A 173 7.88 20.69 3.68
CA GLN A 173 6.79 21.41 4.33
C GLN A 173 5.62 21.65 3.36
N SER A 174 5.93 21.90 2.09
CA SER A 174 4.97 22.05 0.99
C SER A 174 5.23 21.05 -0.13
N GLU A 175 4.17 20.63 -0.83
CA GLU A 175 4.28 19.87 -2.08
C GLU A 175 5.01 20.67 -3.16
N GLU A 176 4.90 22.01 -3.13
CA GLU A 176 5.60 22.91 -4.05
C GLU A 176 7.12 22.85 -3.85
N ASP A 177 7.60 22.82 -2.61
CA ASP A 177 9.03 22.69 -2.29
C ASP A 177 9.56 21.31 -2.66
N HIS A 178 8.73 20.27 -2.49
CA HIS A 178 9.06 18.93 -2.96
C HIS A 178 9.24 18.92 -4.47
N VAL A 179 8.29 19.47 -5.22
CA VAL A 179 8.36 19.56 -6.68
C VAL A 179 9.55 20.39 -7.13
N LEU A 180 9.82 21.55 -6.51
CA LEU A 180 10.97 22.39 -6.81
C LEU A 180 12.29 21.67 -6.55
N SER A 181 12.43 20.96 -5.43
CA SER A 181 13.63 20.18 -5.13
C SER A 181 13.87 19.04 -6.13
N VAL A 182 12.80 18.38 -6.59
CA VAL A 182 12.89 17.34 -7.63
C VAL A 182 13.29 17.97 -8.97
N LEU A 183 12.69 19.09 -9.34
CA LEU A 183 13.02 19.80 -10.59
C LEU A 183 14.49 20.26 -10.58
N LEU A 184 14.95 20.83 -9.47
CA LEU A 184 16.35 21.20 -9.24
C LEU A 184 17.29 19.99 -9.35
N GLU A 185 16.96 18.86 -8.72
CA GLU A 185 17.75 17.63 -8.81
C GLU A 185 17.97 17.15 -10.24
N TYR A 186 17.00 17.36 -11.13
CA TYR A 186 17.06 17.00 -12.54
C TYR A 186 17.46 18.18 -13.45
N GLY A 187 17.94 19.29 -12.88
CA GLY A 187 18.44 20.45 -13.61
C GLY A 187 17.34 21.31 -14.27
N GLN A 188 16.07 21.06 -13.96
CA GLN A 188 14.97 21.92 -14.38
C GLN A 188 14.88 23.14 -13.46
N LYS A 189 15.42 24.27 -13.92
CA LYS A 189 15.17 25.58 -13.33
C LYS A 189 13.67 25.88 -13.50
N SER A 190 12.94 26.02 -12.39
CA SER A 190 11.53 26.47 -12.44
C SER A 190 11.47 27.82 -13.17
N GLN A 191 10.45 28.05 -14.00
CA GLN A 191 10.26 29.36 -14.65
C GLN A 191 10.17 30.53 -13.65
N LEU A 192 9.80 30.26 -12.40
CA LEU A 192 9.84 31.23 -11.30
C LEU A 192 11.26 31.64 -10.88
N LEU A 193 12.26 30.79 -11.14
CA LEU A 193 13.68 31.09 -10.97
C LEU A 193 14.31 31.64 -12.26
N ALA A 194 13.67 31.44 -13.43
CA ALA A 194 14.18 31.87 -14.73
C ALA A 194 14.05 33.38 -15.00
N GLU A 195 13.29 34.14 -14.21
CA GLU A 195 13.27 35.62 -14.27
C GLU A 195 14.41 36.26 -13.49
N VAL A 196 15.14 35.49 -12.69
CA VAL A 196 16.40 35.91 -12.06
C VAL A 196 17.51 35.33 -12.92
N GLY A 197 18.01 36.16 -13.84
CA GLY A 197 19.03 35.78 -14.83
C GLY A 197 20.22 35.07 -14.20
N ASP A 198 20.69 34.06 -14.95
CA ASP A 198 21.85 33.22 -14.70
C ASP A 198 23.12 34.02 -14.38
N GLU A 199 23.91 33.54 -13.42
CA GLU A 199 25.26 33.01 -13.68
C GLU A 199 25.66 32.06 -12.52
N GLU A 200 25.98 30.82 -12.91
CA GLU A 200 26.67 29.73 -12.18
C GLU A 200 28.18 30.08 -12.16
N ASP A 201 29.06 29.78 -11.19
CA ASP A 201 29.19 28.75 -10.15
C ASP A 201 30.32 29.17 -9.18
N GLU A 202 30.38 28.61 -7.96
CA GLU A 202 31.63 28.21 -7.27
C GLU A 202 31.32 27.32 -6.06
N ASP A 203 32.03 26.21 -5.78
CA ASP A 203 33.47 26.11 -5.58
C ASP A 203 34.11 24.75 -5.99
N ASP A 204 35.17 24.83 -6.79
CA ASP A 204 36.42 24.06 -6.64
C ASP A 204 37.55 25.09 -6.38
N TRP A 205 38.22 24.99 -5.23
CA TRP A 205 38.87 26.11 -4.52
C TRP A 205 40.27 26.50 -5.05
N GLY A 206 40.42 26.82 -6.33
CA GLY A 206 41.72 27.24 -6.88
C GLY A 206 41.73 28.06 -8.17
N ALA A 207 40.58 28.22 -8.84
CA ALA A 207 40.47 28.97 -10.10
C ALA A 207 39.90 30.41 -9.95
N ASN A 208 39.46 30.74 -8.73
CA ASN A 208 38.57 31.85 -8.40
C ASN A 208 39.16 33.26 -8.68
N GLU A 209 40.46 33.46 -8.44
CA GLU A 209 41.07 34.80 -8.58
C GLU A 209 41.08 35.33 -10.03
N LYS A 210 41.16 34.44 -11.03
CA LYS A 210 41.12 34.84 -12.45
C LYS A 210 39.71 35.01 -13.01
N LEU A 211 38.72 34.33 -12.41
CA LEU A 211 37.32 34.45 -12.81
C LEU A 211 36.76 35.78 -12.32
N LEU A 212 37.10 36.17 -11.08
CA LEU A 212 36.71 37.45 -10.50
C LEU A 212 37.24 38.66 -11.29
N GLU A 213 38.49 38.61 -11.77
CA GLU A 213 39.06 39.67 -12.63
C GLU A 213 38.36 39.77 -13.99
N LEU A 214 37.86 38.65 -14.53
CA LEU A 214 37.11 38.61 -15.79
C LEU A 214 35.68 39.12 -15.59
N GLU A 215 35.04 38.74 -14.49
CA GLU A 215 33.70 39.18 -14.09
C GLU A 215 33.67 40.67 -13.76
N GLU A 216 34.66 41.21 -13.04
CA GLU A 216 34.77 42.66 -12.79
C GLU A 216 34.92 43.44 -14.12
N ALA A 217 35.70 42.92 -15.07
CA ALA A 217 35.85 43.52 -16.39
C ALA A 217 34.59 43.43 -17.25
N GLU A 218 33.70 42.48 -16.97
CA GLU A 218 32.42 42.31 -17.66
C GLU A 218 31.33 43.19 -17.04
N LEU A 219 31.35 43.34 -15.71
CA LEU A 219 30.49 44.23 -14.95
C LEU A 219 30.75 45.71 -15.31
N ASP A 220 32.00 46.10 -15.50
CA ASP A 220 32.38 47.44 -15.95
C ASP A 220 31.87 47.75 -17.38
N LYS A 221 31.89 46.75 -18.27
CA LYS A 221 31.33 46.89 -19.63
C LYS A 221 29.80 47.01 -19.60
N LEU A 222 29.15 46.29 -18.69
CA LEU A 222 27.70 46.35 -18.52
C LEU A 222 27.27 47.71 -17.92
N LEU A 223 28.00 48.22 -16.93
CA LEU A 223 27.78 49.54 -16.34
C LEU A 223 28.03 50.67 -17.34
N ALA A 224 29.02 50.55 -18.22
CA ALA A 224 29.24 51.48 -19.33
C ALA A 224 28.09 51.45 -20.35
N ARG A 225 27.55 50.26 -20.67
CA ARG A 225 26.41 50.08 -21.57
C ARG A 225 25.10 50.64 -20.97
N MET A 226 24.90 50.47 -19.66
CA MET A 226 23.79 51.05 -18.90
C MET A 226 23.91 52.58 -18.75
N GLY A 227 25.13 53.11 -18.57
CA GLY A 227 25.42 54.54 -18.55
C GLY A 227 25.12 55.21 -19.89
N ALA A 228 25.44 54.54 -21.00
CA ALA A 228 25.06 54.98 -22.35
C ALA A 228 23.54 54.95 -22.58
N TYR A 229 22.83 53.98 -21.96
CA TYR A 229 21.37 53.91 -22.01
C TYR A 229 20.70 55.09 -21.26
N LYS A 230 21.22 55.45 -20.07
CA LYS A 230 20.78 56.62 -19.28
C LYS A 230 21.00 57.95 -20.00
N ALA A 231 22.05 58.09 -20.79
CA ALA A 231 22.31 59.31 -21.58
C ALA A 231 21.30 59.49 -22.73
N SER A 232 20.68 58.40 -23.20
CA SER A 232 19.79 58.40 -24.37
C SER A 232 18.32 58.72 -24.07
N GLN A 233 17.88 58.66 -22.80
CA GLN A 233 16.50 58.93 -22.41
C GLN A 233 16.37 60.11 -21.44
N LYS A 234 16.24 61.32 -22.01
CA LYS A 234 15.46 62.38 -21.35
C LYS A 234 13.97 62.11 -21.58
N LEU A 235 13.39 61.20 -20.79
CA LEU A 235 11.93 61.10 -20.64
C LEU A 235 11.50 61.89 -19.40
N ALA A 236 10.33 62.53 -19.49
CA ALA A 236 9.86 63.55 -18.55
C ALA A 236 9.76 63.03 -17.11
N GLY A 237 10.38 63.76 -16.15
CA GLY A 237 10.49 63.37 -14.74
C GLY A 237 9.19 63.22 -13.94
N LYS A 238 8.02 63.46 -14.53
CA LYS A 238 6.70 63.21 -13.89
C LYS A 238 6.25 61.76 -14.01
N ASP A 239 6.62 61.07 -15.08
CA ASP A 239 6.21 59.68 -15.30
C ASP A 239 7.13 58.72 -14.53
N VAL A 240 8.40 59.10 -14.35
CA VAL A 240 9.38 58.36 -13.53
C VAL A 240 9.03 58.41 -12.04
N SER A 241 8.55 59.54 -11.51
CA SER A 241 8.16 59.63 -10.10
C SER A 241 6.87 58.86 -9.80
N ALA A 242 5.93 58.81 -10.76
CA ALA A 242 4.71 58.01 -10.65
C ALA A 242 4.96 56.51 -10.83
N ALA A 243 5.99 56.12 -11.58
CA ALA A 243 6.47 54.73 -11.66
C ALA A 243 7.15 54.32 -10.35
N MET A 244 8.11 55.12 -9.85
CA MET A 244 8.79 54.87 -8.57
C MET A 244 7.82 54.83 -7.38
N ALA A 245 6.78 55.67 -7.35
CA ALA A 245 5.76 55.61 -6.29
C ALA A 245 4.84 54.38 -6.39
N ARG A 246 4.63 53.82 -7.59
CA ARG A 246 3.94 52.54 -7.77
C ARG A 246 4.83 51.38 -7.33
N ASP A 247 6.12 51.43 -7.67
CA ASP A 247 7.09 50.41 -7.29
C ASP A 247 7.30 50.40 -5.77
N GLN A 248 7.33 51.57 -5.11
CA GLN A 248 7.40 51.65 -3.65
C GLN A 248 6.18 51.00 -2.97
N LYS A 249 4.96 51.25 -3.46
CA LYS A 249 3.75 50.61 -2.93
C LYS A 249 3.73 49.10 -3.17
N SER A 250 4.30 48.65 -4.29
CA SER A 250 4.47 47.23 -4.57
C SER A 250 5.46 46.60 -3.60
N ILE A 251 6.60 47.26 -3.34
CA ILE A 251 7.61 46.83 -2.36
C ILE A 251 7.00 46.72 -0.95
N ASP A 252 6.22 47.71 -0.52
CA ASP A 252 5.57 47.70 0.79
C ASP A 252 4.60 46.51 0.91
N ARG A 253 3.79 46.24 -0.13
CA ARG A 253 2.89 45.06 -0.19
C ARG A 253 3.65 43.75 -0.15
N TYR A 254 4.75 43.63 -0.88
CA TYR A 254 5.59 42.43 -0.81
C TYR A 254 6.18 42.24 0.58
N SER A 255 6.64 43.31 1.24
CA SER A 255 7.17 43.24 2.60
C SER A 255 6.14 42.78 3.64
N GLU A 256 4.87 43.19 3.49
CA GLU A 256 3.75 42.73 4.32
C GLU A 256 3.45 41.24 4.08
N ILE A 257 3.47 40.79 2.81
CA ILE A 257 3.29 39.38 2.46
C ILE A 257 4.42 38.52 3.03
N PHE A 258 5.67 38.97 2.94
CA PHE A 258 6.81 38.24 3.51
C PHE A 258 6.72 38.14 5.04
N ARG A 259 6.35 39.22 5.73
CA ARG A 259 6.13 39.19 7.18
C ARG A 259 4.98 38.26 7.57
N ALA A 260 3.87 38.28 6.84
CA ALA A 260 2.74 37.38 7.07
C ALA A 260 3.13 35.91 6.85
N LYS A 261 3.94 35.63 5.83
CA LYS A 261 4.49 34.30 5.56
C LYS A 261 5.42 33.82 6.68
N GLU A 262 6.27 34.70 7.21
CA GLU A 262 7.17 34.38 8.31
C GLU A 262 6.40 34.05 9.61
N GLU A 263 5.33 34.79 9.90
CA GLU A 263 4.47 34.52 11.06
C GLU A 263 3.70 33.21 10.91
N LEU A 264 3.19 32.90 9.71
CA LEU A 264 2.55 31.60 9.44
C LEU A 264 3.53 30.43 9.64
N LEU A 265 4.75 30.55 9.13
CA LEU A 265 5.80 29.54 9.34
C LEU A 265 6.19 29.40 10.81
N ARG A 266 6.04 30.45 11.63
CA ARG A 266 6.26 30.36 13.08
C ARG A 266 5.14 29.56 13.76
N ILE A 267 3.87 29.88 13.43
CA ILE A 267 2.70 29.18 13.97
C ILE A 267 2.71 27.70 13.57
N GLU A 268 3.09 27.38 12.34
CA GLU A 268 3.19 25.99 11.87
C GLU A 268 4.26 25.21 12.64
N ARG A 269 5.45 25.80 12.86
CA ARG A 269 6.50 25.17 13.68
C ARG A 269 6.04 24.92 15.12
N GLU A 270 5.34 25.87 15.74
CA GLU A 270 4.78 25.71 17.08
C GLU A 270 3.74 24.57 17.12
N ARG A 271 2.84 24.48 16.14
CA ARG A 271 1.87 23.38 16.02
C ARG A 271 2.54 22.03 15.84
N GLU A 272 3.60 21.96 15.04
CA GLU A 272 4.38 20.73 14.84
C GLU A 272 5.12 20.32 16.12
N GLU A 273 5.65 21.27 16.89
CA GLU A 273 6.25 21.00 18.20
C GLU A 273 5.22 20.53 19.21
N GLU A 274 4.04 21.15 19.26
CA GLU A 274 2.92 20.68 20.09
C GLU A 274 2.46 19.27 19.70
N ALA A 275 2.36 18.97 18.41
CA ALA A 275 2.01 17.64 17.91
C ALA A 275 3.09 16.60 18.27
N ARG A 276 4.38 16.96 18.13
CA ARG A 276 5.51 16.10 18.55
C ARG A 276 5.48 15.85 20.07
N ASN A 277 5.25 16.90 20.86
CA ASN A 277 5.16 16.80 22.31
C ASN A 277 3.95 15.97 22.76
N ALA A 278 2.80 16.12 22.09
CA ALA A 278 1.63 15.28 22.33
C ALA A 278 1.89 13.81 21.99
N SER A 279 2.55 13.55 20.86
CA SER A 279 2.95 12.19 20.47
C SER A 279 3.90 11.57 21.49
N LEU A 280 4.89 12.32 21.98
CA LEU A 280 5.83 11.86 23.01
C LEU A 280 5.11 11.49 24.32
N ARG A 281 4.14 12.30 24.77
CA ARG A 281 3.32 11.99 25.96
C ARG A 281 2.51 10.72 25.80
N LEU A 282 1.97 10.47 24.60
CA LEU A 282 1.25 9.23 24.31
C LEU A 282 2.21 8.04 24.30
N GLN A 283 3.41 8.21 23.74
CA GLN A 283 4.44 7.16 23.75
C GLN A 283 4.87 6.79 25.18
N THR A 284 5.13 7.77 26.06
CA THR A 284 5.46 7.49 27.46
C THR A 284 4.31 6.78 28.17
N ARG A 285 3.06 7.19 27.91
CA ARG A 285 1.88 6.54 28.50
C ARG A 285 1.70 5.10 28.03
N ILE A 286 1.99 4.81 26.76
CA ILE A 286 1.97 3.45 26.22
C ILE A 286 3.03 2.59 26.93
N GLU A 287 4.22 3.14 27.17
CA GLU A 287 5.29 2.40 27.85
C GLU A 287 4.95 2.09 29.31
N ASP A 288 4.37 3.06 30.04
CA ASP A 288 3.87 2.84 31.40
C ASP A 288 2.81 1.72 31.44
N LEU A 289 1.86 1.74 30.49
CA LEU A 289 0.80 0.72 30.40
C LEU A 289 1.36 -0.66 30.06
N LYS A 290 2.40 -0.75 29.23
CA LYS A 290 3.08 -2.03 28.97
C LYS A 290 3.71 -2.58 30.24
N HIS A 291 4.42 -1.75 31.00
CA HIS A 291 5.01 -2.19 32.27
C HIS A 291 3.93 -2.62 33.28
N GLU A 292 2.78 -1.96 33.31
CA GLU A 292 1.64 -2.37 34.14
C GLU A 292 1.06 -3.73 33.70
N ILE A 293 0.92 -3.97 32.39
CA ILE A 293 0.50 -5.26 31.83
C ILE A 293 1.52 -6.36 32.17
N GLU A 294 2.82 -6.09 32.05
CA GLU A 294 3.86 -7.05 32.40
C GLU A 294 3.83 -7.41 33.89
N ALA A 295 3.63 -6.43 34.77
CA ALA A 295 3.49 -6.66 36.20
C ALA A 295 2.25 -7.51 36.52
N GLN A 296 1.10 -7.21 35.90
CA GLN A 296 -0.13 -8.00 36.06
C GLN A 296 0.01 -9.42 35.50
N THR A 297 0.74 -9.60 34.40
CA THR A 297 0.99 -10.93 33.82
C THR A 297 1.85 -11.79 34.75
N ARG A 298 2.88 -11.21 35.38
CA ARG A 298 3.67 -11.92 36.40
C ARG A 298 2.84 -12.32 37.62
N LEU A 299 1.93 -11.46 38.05
CA LEU A 299 0.99 -11.78 39.15
C LEU A 299 0.05 -12.93 38.75
N LEU A 300 -0.46 -12.93 37.51
CA LEU A 300 -1.28 -14.03 36.99
C LEU A 300 -0.50 -15.34 36.94
N ASP A 301 0.75 -15.33 36.48
CA ASP A 301 1.59 -16.52 36.44
C ASP A 301 1.86 -17.08 37.85
N GLN A 302 2.05 -16.21 38.85
CA GLN A 302 2.19 -16.63 40.25
C GLN A 302 0.93 -17.29 40.78
N VAL A 303 -0.24 -16.67 40.57
CA VAL A 303 -1.53 -17.21 41.00
C VAL A 303 -1.86 -18.52 40.28
N GLN A 304 -1.53 -18.64 38.99
CA GLN A 304 -1.68 -19.88 38.25
C GLN A 304 -0.77 -20.99 38.80
N GLY A 305 0.49 -20.67 39.12
CA GLY A 305 1.41 -21.61 39.76
C GLY A 305 0.92 -22.09 41.14
N GLU A 306 0.40 -21.19 41.96
CA GLU A 306 -0.23 -21.54 43.24
C GLU A 306 -1.48 -22.41 43.05
N PHE A 307 -2.32 -22.08 42.07
CA PHE A 307 -3.51 -22.86 41.74
C PHE A 307 -3.16 -24.28 41.29
N ASP A 308 -2.16 -24.44 40.42
CA ASP A 308 -1.69 -25.74 39.96
C ASP A 308 -1.10 -26.59 41.09
N ALA A 309 -0.37 -25.97 42.03
CA ALA A 309 0.14 -26.64 43.22
C ALA A 309 -1.01 -27.16 44.11
N VAL A 310 -2.00 -26.31 44.39
CA VAL A 310 -3.20 -26.69 45.17
C VAL A 310 -3.99 -27.79 44.46
N GLN A 311 -4.12 -27.75 43.14
CA GLN A 311 -4.76 -28.82 42.37
C GLN A 311 -4.01 -30.15 42.50
N GLN A 312 -2.68 -30.14 42.47
CA GLN A 312 -1.87 -31.34 42.67
C GLN A 312 -2.03 -31.90 44.09
N GLU A 313 -2.05 -31.04 45.11
CA GLU A 313 -2.29 -31.44 46.49
C GLU A 313 -3.68 -32.07 46.64
N LEU A 314 -4.72 -31.44 46.09
CA LEU A 314 -6.08 -31.98 46.08
C LEU A 314 -6.17 -33.35 45.36
N ALA A 315 -5.47 -33.50 44.22
CA ALA A 315 -5.40 -34.77 43.50
C ALA A 315 -4.66 -35.88 44.30
N SER A 316 -3.68 -35.50 45.11
CA SER A 316 -2.96 -36.44 45.99
C SER A 316 -3.80 -36.85 47.20
N ALA A 317 -4.51 -35.89 47.80
CA ALA A 317 -5.39 -36.08 48.94
C ALA A 317 -6.60 -36.95 48.57
N THR A 318 -7.23 -36.70 47.41
CA THR A 318 -8.33 -37.53 46.89
C THR A 318 -7.88 -38.98 46.65
N LYS A 319 -6.71 -39.21 46.04
CA LYS A 319 -6.14 -40.56 45.91
C LYS A 319 -5.86 -41.23 47.25
N ALA A 320 -5.43 -40.47 48.26
CA ALA A 320 -5.22 -41.00 49.61
C ALA A 320 -6.55 -41.37 50.29
N MET A 321 -7.57 -40.53 50.13
CA MET A 321 -8.93 -40.78 50.61
C MET A 321 -9.52 -42.04 49.96
N GLU A 322 -9.43 -42.20 48.63
CA GLU A 322 -9.89 -43.41 47.94
C GLU A 322 -9.18 -44.67 48.45
N LYS A 323 -7.88 -44.60 48.73
CA LYS A 323 -7.13 -45.72 49.33
C LYS A 323 -7.62 -46.04 50.74
N ALA A 324 -7.91 -45.02 51.55
CA ALA A 324 -8.44 -45.18 52.90
C ALA A 324 -9.84 -45.80 52.87
N GLU A 325 -10.73 -45.32 51.99
CA GLU A 325 -12.05 -45.91 51.76
C GLU A 325 -11.97 -47.38 51.35
N ARG A 326 -11.07 -47.73 50.41
CA ARG A 326 -10.84 -49.13 50.03
C ARG A 326 -10.37 -49.99 51.20
N ARG A 327 -9.54 -49.45 52.10
CA ARG A 327 -9.11 -50.17 53.32
C ARG A 327 -10.26 -50.33 54.31
N ASN A 328 -11.02 -49.26 54.57
CA ASN A 328 -12.20 -49.32 55.43
C ASN A 328 -13.21 -50.34 54.89
N ASN A 329 -13.52 -50.33 53.60
CA ASN A 329 -14.43 -51.31 52.99
C ASN A 329 -13.93 -52.76 53.15
N LYS A 330 -12.61 -53.00 53.07
CA LYS A 330 -12.03 -54.33 53.35
C LYS A 330 -12.17 -54.72 54.82
N ILE A 331 -11.90 -53.78 55.74
CA ILE A 331 -12.04 -54.03 57.18
C ILE A 331 -13.50 -54.33 57.53
N VAL A 332 -14.45 -53.56 56.99
CA VAL A 332 -15.89 -53.79 57.19
C VAL A 332 -16.29 -55.18 56.67
N ALA A 333 -15.87 -55.55 55.45
CA ALA A 333 -16.16 -56.89 54.92
C ALA A 333 -15.55 -58.02 55.78
N GLU A 334 -14.37 -57.81 56.34
CA GLU A 334 -13.73 -58.78 57.24
C GLU A 334 -14.40 -58.85 58.61
N ILE A 335 -14.85 -57.72 59.16
CA ILE A 335 -15.66 -57.66 60.39
C ILE A 335 -16.98 -58.43 60.18
N GLU A 336 -17.66 -58.22 59.05
CA GLU A 336 -18.88 -58.96 58.71
C GLU A 336 -18.61 -60.47 58.59
N ARG A 337 -17.50 -60.86 57.94
CA ARG A 337 -17.08 -62.27 57.79
C ARG A 337 -16.81 -62.92 59.14
N VAL A 338 -16.04 -62.26 60.02
CA VAL A 338 -15.73 -62.76 61.36
C VAL A 338 -17.00 -62.80 62.22
N GLY A 339 -17.81 -61.75 62.16
CA GLY A 339 -19.11 -61.66 62.84
C GLY A 339 -20.03 -62.82 62.47
N GLY A 340 -20.10 -63.22 61.20
CA GLY A 340 -20.90 -64.35 60.73
C GLY A 340 -20.39 -65.73 61.16
N SER A 341 -19.11 -65.84 61.54
CA SER A 341 -18.46 -67.09 61.98
C SER A 341 -18.54 -67.36 63.49
N LEU A 342 -19.07 -66.41 64.28
CA LEU A 342 -19.06 -66.47 65.75
C LEU A 342 -20.35 -67.05 66.33
N ASP A 343 -20.23 -67.85 67.39
CA ASP A 343 -21.36 -68.39 68.17
C ASP A 343 -22.35 -67.30 68.62
N PRO A 344 -23.67 -67.59 68.66
CA PRO A 344 -24.72 -66.58 68.88
C PRO A 344 -24.59 -65.80 70.21
N LYS A 345 -24.04 -66.42 71.27
CA LYS A 345 -23.76 -65.73 72.54
C LYS A 345 -22.63 -64.69 72.43
N ARG A 346 -21.62 -64.94 71.59
CA ARG A 346 -20.48 -64.02 71.39
C ARG A 346 -20.86 -62.87 70.46
N GLN A 347 -21.76 -63.11 69.50
CA GLN A 347 -22.38 -62.07 68.67
C GLN A 347 -23.17 -61.04 69.49
N ALA A 348 -23.94 -61.49 70.48
CA ALA A 348 -24.69 -60.59 71.37
C ALA A 348 -23.76 -59.70 72.22
N ALA A 349 -22.65 -60.26 72.73
CA ALA A 349 -21.66 -59.48 73.48
C ALA A 349 -20.95 -58.42 72.61
N LEU A 350 -20.64 -58.76 71.35
CA LEU A 350 -20.05 -57.81 70.39
C LEU A 350 -20.96 -56.61 70.09
N LYS A 351 -22.26 -56.84 69.84
CA LYS A 351 -23.22 -55.73 69.63
C LYS A 351 -23.33 -54.80 70.84
N THR A 352 -23.20 -55.35 72.04
CA THR A 352 -23.26 -54.57 73.28
C THR A 352 -21.99 -53.70 73.43
N LEU A 353 -20.83 -54.23 73.07
CA LEU A 353 -19.56 -53.49 73.03
C LEU A 353 -19.54 -52.43 71.92
N GLU A 354 -20.06 -52.73 70.73
CA GLU A 354 -20.21 -51.73 69.66
C GLU A 354 -21.10 -50.55 70.08
N GLY A 355 -22.20 -50.83 70.78
CA GLY A 355 -23.08 -49.79 71.33
C GLY A 355 -22.38 -48.89 72.36
N LEU A 356 -21.47 -49.46 73.17
CA LEU A 356 -20.67 -48.71 74.14
C LEU A 356 -19.59 -47.85 73.47
N VAL A 357 -18.94 -48.37 72.42
CA VAL A 357 -17.88 -47.63 71.71
C VAL A 357 -18.44 -46.46 70.92
N ARG A 358 -19.58 -46.64 70.22
CA ARG A 358 -20.29 -45.53 69.55
C ARG A 358 -20.87 -44.47 70.50
N GLY A 359 -21.04 -44.80 71.78
CA GLY A 359 -21.50 -43.85 72.79
C GLY A 359 -20.38 -43.08 73.49
N ASN A 360 -19.10 -43.38 73.18
CA ASN A 360 -17.92 -42.80 73.83
C ASN A 360 -17.06 -41.95 72.88
N GLU A 361 -17.41 -41.85 71.60
CA GLU A 361 -17.01 -40.77 70.68
C GLU A 361 -18.05 -39.65 70.76
#